data_AF-A0A7W7ZM10-F1
#
_entry.id   AF-A0A7W7ZM10-F1
#
_cell.length_a   1.000
_cell.length_b   1.000
_cell.length_c   1.000
_cell.angle_alpha   90.00
_cell.angle_beta   90.00
_cell.angle_gamma   90.00
#
_symmetry.space_group_name_H-M   'P 1'
#
loop_
_entity.id
_entity.type
_entity.pdbx_description
1 polymer ?
#
loop_
_entity_poly.entity_id
_entity_poly.type
_entity_poly.pdbx_seq_one_letter_code
_entity_poly.pdbx_strand_id
1 'polypeptide(L)'
;MVETIMAALVGALASGAKDGLTDVAKKGVSDGYEKLKSAIKRHSVTGDVADALEKVEAKPDSEPRRAVLAEELQGSRIGANDEVIAQANSLLNLVRALPGNNMGGQVAHGTGIAQADRSSVASVTMTGDRN
;
A
#
# COMPACT_ATOMS: atom_id res chain seq x y z
N MET A 1 5.39 6.37 8.81
CA MET A 1 5.00 5.03 9.31
C MET A 1 3.48 4.84 9.32
N VAL A 2 2.68 5.77 9.86
CA VAL A 2 1.19 5.74 9.72
C VAL A 2 0.73 5.73 8.26
N GLU A 3 1.42 6.46 7.39
CA GLU A 3 1.16 6.46 5.95
C GLU A 3 1.23 5.05 5.31
N THR A 4 2.17 4.21 5.75
CA THR A 4 2.30 2.82 5.29
C THR A 4 1.07 1.99 5.66
N ILE A 5 0.56 2.17 6.88
CA ILE A 5 -0.65 1.50 7.37
C ILE A 5 -1.85 1.95 6.54
N MET A 6 -2.01 3.26 6.33
CA MET A 6 -3.08 3.83 5.52
C MET A 6 -3.04 3.33 4.07
N ALA A 7 -1.85 3.33 3.44
CA ALA A 7 -1.66 2.85 2.09
C ALA A 7 -2.02 1.35 1.96
N ALA A 8 -1.65 0.53 2.94
CA ALA A 8 -1.99 -0.89 2.96
C ALA A 8 -3.51 -1.13 3.06
N LEU A 9 -4.19 -0.43 3.98
CA LEU A 9 -5.64 -0.56 4.18
C LEU A 9 -6.43 -0.12 2.96
N VAL A 10 -6.15 1.09 2.46
CA VAL A 10 -6.79 1.64 1.26
C VAL A 10 -6.49 0.77 0.04
N GLY A 11 -5.23 0.37 -0.14
CA GLY A 11 -4.80 -0.44 -1.27
C GLY A 11 -5.50 -1.80 -1.29
N ALA A 12 -5.66 -2.43 -0.13
CA ALA A 12 -6.40 -3.68 0.01
C ALA A 12 -7.88 -3.50 -0.32
N LEU A 13 -8.54 -2.47 0.21
CA LEU A 13 -9.95 -2.15 -0.07
C LEU A 13 -10.19 -1.86 -1.56
N ALA A 14 -9.32 -1.08 -2.20
CA ALA A 14 -9.39 -0.79 -3.63
C ALA A 14 -9.13 -2.04 -4.50
N SER A 15 -8.41 -3.03 -3.97
CA SER A 15 -8.09 -4.27 -4.69
C SER A 15 -9.21 -5.31 -4.59
N GLY A 16 -10.01 -5.29 -3.52
CA GLY A 16 -11.13 -6.22 -3.30
C GLY A 16 -12.24 -6.11 -4.36
N ALA A 17 -12.35 -4.96 -5.03
CA ALA A 17 -13.34 -4.70 -6.08
C ALA A 17 -12.87 -5.04 -7.51
N LYS A 18 -11.65 -5.56 -7.70
CA LYS A 18 -11.09 -5.82 -9.04
C LYS A 18 -11.46 -7.22 -9.54
N ASP A 19 -12.28 -7.27 -10.60
CA ASP A 19 -12.79 -8.51 -11.21
C ASP A 19 -11.74 -9.38 -11.93
N GLY A 20 -10.46 -9.01 -11.90
CA GLY A 20 -9.36 -9.75 -12.54
C GLY A 20 -8.48 -10.60 -11.60
N LEU A 21 -8.76 -10.60 -10.28
CA LEU A 21 -7.94 -11.34 -9.33
C LEU A 21 -8.31 -12.83 -9.29
N THR A 22 -7.30 -13.69 -9.21
CA THR A 22 -7.48 -15.11 -8.86
C THR A 22 -8.01 -15.26 -7.43
N ASP A 23 -8.72 -16.35 -7.14
CA ASP A 23 -9.25 -16.62 -5.79
C ASP A 23 -8.15 -16.69 -4.73
N VAL A 24 -6.97 -17.21 -5.10
CA VAL A 24 -5.78 -17.24 -4.23
C VAL A 24 -5.29 -15.82 -3.91
N ALA A 25 -5.28 -14.92 -4.89
CA ALA A 25 -4.89 -13.53 -4.68
C ALA A 25 -5.92 -12.77 -3.82
N LYS A 26 -7.22 -12.95 -4.08
CA LYS A 26 -8.30 -12.38 -3.24
C LYS A 26 -8.18 -12.84 -1.80
N LYS A 27 -7.98 -14.15 -1.61
CA LYS A 27 -7.79 -14.74 -0.27
C LYS A 27 -6.54 -14.21 0.41
N GLY A 28 -5.40 -14.12 -0.29
CA GLY A 28 -4.17 -13.58 0.28
C GLY A 28 -4.31 -12.14 0.77
N VAL A 29 -4.96 -11.27 -0.02
CA VAL A 29 -5.23 -9.88 0.37
C VAL A 29 -6.21 -9.82 1.54
N SER A 30 -7.29 -10.62 1.52
CA SER A 30 -8.26 -10.69 2.61
C SER A 30 -7.61 -11.17 3.92
N ASP A 31 -6.81 -12.23 3.86
CA ASP A 31 -6.12 -12.77 5.03
C ASP A 31 -5.09 -11.77 5.58
N GLY A 32 -4.37 -11.07 4.70
CA GLY A 32 -3.44 -9.99 5.07
C GLY A 32 -4.15 -8.80 5.71
N TYR A 33 -5.32 -8.43 5.18
CA TYR A 33 -6.17 -7.38 5.72
C TYR A 33 -6.66 -7.70 7.13
N GLU A 34 -7.22 -8.90 7.33
CA GLU A 34 -7.70 -9.35 8.64
C GLU A 34 -6.58 -9.44 9.68
N LYS A 35 -5.37 -9.86 9.27
CA LYS A 35 -4.19 -9.85 10.14
C LYS A 35 -3.80 -8.44 10.57
N LEU A 36 -3.75 -7.49 9.63
CA LEU A 36 -3.45 -6.09 9.94
C LEU A 36 -4.52 -5.47 10.84
N LYS A 37 -5.81 -5.68 10.53
CA LYS A 37 -6.95 -5.22 11.33
C LYS A 37 -6.89 -5.77 12.75
N SER A 38 -6.59 -7.06 12.88
CA SER A 38 -6.43 -7.70 14.19
C SER A 38 -5.23 -7.15 14.96
N ALA A 39 -4.09 -6.88 14.30
CA ALA A 39 -2.93 -6.26 14.94
C ALA A 39 -3.23 -4.83 15.41
N ILE A 40 -3.90 -4.02 14.58
CA ILE A 40 -4.35 -2.68 14.95
C ILE A 40 -5.28 -2.76 16.17
N LYS A 41 -6.29 -3.64 16.16
CA LYS A 41 -7.23 -3.80 17.29
C LYS A 41 -6.55 -4.24 18.59
N ARG A 42 -5.51 -5.08 18.51
CA ARG A 42 -4.75 -5.52 19.69
C ARG A 42 -3.92 -4.40 20.31
N HIS A 43 -3.37 -3.52 19.47
CA HIS A 43 -2.45 -2.46 19.89
C HIS A 43 -3.12 -1.08 20.01
N SER A 44 -4.38 -0.95 19.57
CA SER A 44 -5.21 0.24 19.79
C SER A 44 -5.72 0.23 21.23
N VAL A 45 -5.20 1.14 22.03
CA VAL A 45 -5.67 1.37 23.40
C VAL A 45 -7.01 2.13 23.39
N THR A 46 -7.31 2.86 22.31
CA THR A 46 -8.54 3.64 22.12
C THR A 46 -9.48 2.95 21.12
N GLY A 47 -10.79 2.93 21.43
CA GLY A 47 -11.83 2.40 20.52
C GLY A 47 -11.97 3.20 19.22
N ASP A 48 -11.49 4.45 19.22
CA ASP A 48 -11.63 5.41 18.13
C ASP A 48 -10.97 4.94 16.83
N VAL A 49 -9.85 4.21 16.93
CA VAL A 49 -9.17 3.63 15.75
C VAL A 49 -10.03 2.57 15.06
N ALA A 50 -10.72 1.73 15.84
CA ALA A 50 -11.57 0.68 15.28
C ALA A 50 -12.79 1.29 14.58
N ASP A 51 -13.42 2.30 15.19
CA ASP A 51 -14.56 3.02 14.62
C ASP A 51 -14.19 3.79 13.36
N ALA A 52 -13.02 4.46 13.36
CA ALA A 52 -12.50 5.16 12.19
C ALA A 52 -12.19 4.18 11.05
N LEU A 53 -11.67 2.99 11.37
CA LEU A 53 -11.39 1.95 10.38
C LEU A 53 -12.68 1.46 9.71
N GLU A 54 -13.72 1.17 10.47
CA GLU A 54 -15.02 0.74 9.92
C GLU A 54 -15.64 1.82 9.01
N LYS A 55 -15.49 3.10 9.37
CA LYS A 55 -15.94 4.22 8.52
C LYS A 55 -15.18 4.24 7.18
N VAL A 56 -13.88 3.98 7.18
CA VAL A 56 -13.06 3.88 5.95
C VAL A 56 -13.43 2.65 5.14
N GLU A 57 -13.64 1.49 5.78
CA GLU A 57 -14.12 0.27 5.09
C GLU A 57 -15.44 0.51 4.34
N ALA A 58 -16.37 1.22 4.96
CA ALA A 58 -17.67 1.52 4.37
C ALA A 58 -17.61 2.53 3.21
N LYS A 59 -16.65 3.46 3.24
CA LYS A 59 -16.43 4.45 2.16
C LYS A 59 -14.94 4.69 1.98
N PRO A 60 -14.22 3.80 1.28
CA PRO A 60 -12.79 3.92 1.13
C PRO A 60 -12.45 5.22 0.43
N ASP A 61 -13.19 5.68 -0.57
CA ASP A 61 -12.82 6.88 -1.35
C ASP A 61 -13.09 8.22 -0.64
N SER A 62 -13.57 8.21 0.59
CA SER A 62 -13.86 9.43 1.35
C SER A 62 -12.58 9.97 2.01
N GLU A 63 -12.03 11.05 1.45
CA GLU A 63 -10.88 11.77 2.04
C GLU A 63 -11.08 12.14 3.52
N PRO A 64 -12.22 12.71 3.95
CA PRO A 64 -12.41 13.06 5.36
C PRO A 64 -12.33 11.84 6.29
N ARG A 65 -12.82 10.68 5.87
CA ARG A 65 -12.77 9.45 6.69
C ARG A 65 -11.35 8.92 6.81
N ARG A 66 -10.56 9.01 5.74
CA ARG A 66 -9.14 8.64 5.76
C ARG A 66 -8.33 9.56 6.65
N ALA A 67 -8.61 10.87 6.61
CA ALA A 67 -7.95 11.85 7.46
C ALA A 67 -8.18 11.55 8.95
N VAL A 68 -9.43 11.28 9.33
CA VAL A 68 -9.78 10.88 10.70
C VAL A 68 -9.03 9.61 11.11
N LEU A 69 -9.04 8.56 10.29
CA LEU A 69 -8.29 7.32 10.62
C LEU A 69 -6.78 7.58 10.79
N ALA A 70 -6.18 8.43 9.94
CA ALA A 70 -4.77 8.77 10.07
C ALA A 70 -4.48 9.52 11.38
N GLU A 71 -5.36 10.42 11.79
CA GLU A 71 -5.27 11.14 13.07
C GLU A 71 -5.35 10.17 14.25
N GLU A 72 -6.32 9.26 14.25
CA GLU A 72 -6.48 8.25 15.31
C GLU A 72 -5.28 7.29 15.40
N LEU A 73 -4.74 6.88 14.25
CA LEU A 73 -3.53 6.04 14.18
C LEU A 73 -2.27 6.77 14.69
N GLN A 74 -2.20 8.10 14.52
CA GLN A 74 -1.13 8.92 15.08
C GLN A 74 -1.30 9.07 16.61
N GLY A 75 -2.51 9.39 17.06
CA GLY A 75 -2.83 9.56 18.48
C GLY A 75 -2.62 8.29 19.31
N SER A 76 -2.89 7.13 18.73
CA SER A 76 -2.72 5.82 19.38
C SER A 76 -1.29 5.28 19.40
N ARG A 77 -0.31 5.98 18.81
CA ARG A 77 1.10 5.54 18.65
C ARG A 77 1.29 4.18 17.96
N ILE A 78 0.23 3.62 17.36
CA ILE A 78 0.28 2.39 16.56
C ILE A 78 1.28 2.53 15.40
N GLY A 79 1.45 3.74 14.89
CA GLY A 79 2.44 4.06 13.87
C GLY A 79 3.90 3.78 14.27
N ALA A 80 4.20 3.44 15.52
CA ALA A 80 5.52 3.03 16.01
C ALA A 80 5.58 1.54 16.42
N ASN A 81 4.51 0.78 16.22
CA ASN A 81 4.47 -0.63 16.58
C ASN A 81 5.02 -1.51 15.44
N ASP A 82 6.14 -2.19 15.69
CA ASP A 82 6.85 -2.99 14.69
C ASP A 82 5.99 -4.12 14.10
N GLU A 83 5.14 -4.75 14.92
CA GLU A 83 4.23 -5.80 14.44
C GLU A 83 3.23 -5.22 13.43
N VAL A 84 2.61 -4.08 13.75
CA VAL A 84 1.62 -3.44 12.87
C VAL A 84 2.28 -2.96 11.58
N ILE A 85 3.47 -2.37 11.65
CA ILE A 85 4.23 -1.93 10.48
C ILE A 85 4.62 -3.13 9.60
N ALA A 86 5.05 -4.24 10.21
CA ALA A 86 5.40 -5.46 9.47
C ALA A 86 4.17 -6.05 8.75
N GLN A 87 3.00 -6.11 9.42
CA GLN A 87 1.76 -6.57 8.78
C GLN A 87 1.31 -5.62 7.66
N ALA A 88 1.43 -4.30 7.86
CA ALA A 88 1.09 -3.31 6.85
C ALA A 88 1.98 -3.45 5.60
N ASN A 89 3.29 -3.61 5.77
CA ASN A 89 4.22 -3.85 4.67
C ASN A 89 3.91 -5.17 3.93
N SER A 90 3.61 -6.24 4.67
CA SER A 90 3.21 -7.52 4.08
C SER A 90 1.97 -7.39 3.20
N LEU A 91 0.92 -6.73 3.71
CA LEU A 91 -0.30 -6.47 2.95
C LEU A 91 -0.04 -5.57 1.74
N LEU A 92 0.75 -4.51 1.90
CA LEU A 92 1.10 -3.60 0.81
C LEU A 92 1.86 -4.32 -0.31
N ASN A 93 2.75 -5.26 0.04
CA ASN A 93 3.45 -6.09 -0.93
C ASN A 93 2.49 -7.03 -1.68
N LEU A 94 1.53 -7.65 -0.99
CA LEU A 94 0.49 -8.44 -1.64
C LEU A 94 -0.33 -7.60 -2.62
N VAL A 95 -0.75 -6.39 -2.21
CA VAL A 95 -1.51 -5.45 -3.04
C VAL A 95 -0.71 -5.01 -4.27
N ARG A 96 0.59 -4.73 -4.11
CA ARG A 96 1.49 -4.34 -5.21
C ARG A 96 1.77 -5.47 -6.20
N ALA A 97 1.79 -6.71 -5.72
CA ALA A 97 1.97 -7.89 -6.56
C ALA A 97 0.74 -8.24 -7.40
N LEU A 98 -0.41 -7.59 -7.17
CA LEU A 98 -1.63 -7.83 -7.94
C LEU A 98 -1.49 -7.29 -9.37
N PRO A 99 -1.97 -8.04 -10.38
CA PRO A 99 -2.00 -7.57 -11.76
C PRO A 99 -2.86 -6.29 -11.86
N GLY A 100 -2.29 -5.22 -12.41
CA GLY A 100 -2.94 -3.91 -12.52
C GLY A 100 -2.72 -2.96 -11.32
N ASN A 101 -1.94 -3.35 -10.31
CA ASN A 101 -1.41 -2.46 -9.25
C ASN A 101 0.08 -2.18 -9.41
N ASN A 102 0.65 -2.50 -10.58
CA ASN A 102 2.04 -2.23 -10.94
C ASN A 102 2.27 -0.72 -11.08
N MET A 103 2.28 0.00 -9.96
CA MET A 103 2.99 1.27 -9.82
C MET A 103 4.51 1.00 -9.77
N GLY A 104 5.00 0.10 -10.64
CA GLY A 104 6.42 -0.13 -10.88
C GLY A 104 6.98 0.99 -11.74
N GLY A 105 6.86 2.24 -11.26
CA GLY A 105 7.69 3.31 -11.78
C GLY A 105 9.12 3.01 -11.36
N GLN A 106 9.99 2.72 -12.33
CA GLN A 106 11.42 2.60 -12.05
C GLN A 106 11.96 4.01 -11.82
N VAL A 107 12.38 4.31 -10.58
CA VAL A 107 13.07 5.57 -10.28
C VAL A 107 14.56 5.33 -10.49
N ALA A 108 15.11 5.90 -11.56
CA ALA A 108 16.53 5.84 -11.87
C ALA A 108 17.19 7.22 -11.74
N HIS A 109 18.29 7.30 -11.00
CA HIS A 109 19.09 8.52 -10.82
C HIS A 109 20.43 8.39 -11.56
N GLY A 110 20.70 9.28 -12.51
CA GLY A 110 21.94 9.30 -13.28
C GLY A 110 21.77 9.87 -14.70
N THR A 111 22.85 9.93 -15.47
CA THR A 111 22.84 10.30 -16.90
C THR A 111 22.78 9.04 -17.75
N GLY A 112 21.92 9.00 -18.77
CA GLY A 112 21.79 7.83 -19.66
C GLY A 112 20.70 6.83 -19.33
N ILE A 113 19.68 7.24 -18.60
CA ILE A 113 18.56 6.36 -18.28
C ILE A 113 17.70 6.15 -19.53
N ALA A 114 17.64 4.92 -20.02
CA ALA A 114 16.64 4.45 -20.96
C ALA A 114 15.58 3.63 -20.22
N GLN A 115 14.32 4.05 -20.30
CA GLN A 115 13.20 3.27 -19.76
C GLN A 115 12.42 2.66 -20.91
N ALA A 116 12.22 1.35 -20.87
CA ALA A 116 11.29 0.64 -21.73
C ALA A 116 10.16 0.05 -20.87
N ASP A 117 8.94 0.07 -21.38
CA ASP A 117 7.77 -0.58 -20.77
C ASP A 117 7.25 -1.69 -21.68
N ARG A 118 6.67 -2.74 -21.09
CA ARG A 118 6.17 -3.94 -21.79
C ARG A 118 7.24 -4.57 -22.71
N SER A 119 6.82 -5.25 -23.79
CA SER A 119 7.69 -5.91 -24.79
C SER A 119 8.50 -4.95 -25.68
N SER A 120 8.97 -3.83 -25.14
CA SER A 120 9.71 -2.80 -25.88
C SER A 120 11.20 -2.85 -25.56
N VAL A 121 12.01 -2.27 -26.45
CA VAL A 121 13.47 -2.15 -26.27
C VAL A 121 13.84 -0.66 -26.34
N ALA A 122 14.67 -0.21 -25.40
CA ALA A 122 15.27 1.12 -25.42
C ALA A 122 16.79 0.98 -25.32
N SER A 123 17.52 1.74 -26.13
CA SER A 123 18.98 1.79 -26.13
C SER A 123 19.48 3.22 -25.97
N VAL A 124 20.57 3.40 -25.24
CA VAL A 124 21.30 4.68 -25.14
C VAL A 124 22.69 4.48 -25.73
N THR A 125 23.05 5.33 -26.68
CA THR A 125 24.41 5.45 -27.19
C THR A 125 24.97 6.80 -26.75
N MET A 126 25.99 6.80 -25.89
CA MET A 126 26.72 8.01 -25.54
C MET A 126 28.00 8.09 -26.34
N THR A 127 28.11 9.08 -27.22
CA THR A 127 29.37 9.41 -27.90
C THR A 127 29.97 10.60 -27.19
N GLY A 128 31.11 10.40 -26.53
CA GLY A 128 31.90 11.47 -25.94
C GLY A 128 32.97 11.92 -26.90
N ASP A 129 32.88 13.14 -27.42
CA ASP A 129 34.04 13.82 -28.00
C ASP A 129 34.97 14.20 -26.85
N ARG A 130 36.08 13.46 -26.72
CA ARG A 130 37.19 13.85 -25.86
C ARG A 130 37.94 14.99 -26.57
N ASN A 131 37.86 16.20 -26.03
CA ASN A 131 38.85 17.25 -26.30
C ASN A 131 40.05 17.04 -25.40
#